data_AF-A0A4Y2X8V9-F1
#
_entry.id   AF-A0A4Y2X8V9-F1
#
_cell.length_a   1.000
_cell.length_b   1.000
_cell.length_c   1.000
_cell.angle_alpha   90.00
_cell.angle_beta   90.00
_cell.angle_gamma   90.00
#
_symmetry.space_group_name_H-M   'P 1'
#
loop_
_entity.id
_entity.type
_entity.pdbx_description
1 polymer ?
#
loop_
_entity_poly.entity_id
_entity_poly.type
_entity_poly.pdbx_seq_one_letter_code
_entity_poly.pdbx_strand_id
1 'polypeptide(L)'
;MLSDGPSSQYRNKKMFHLISQHVQQLVPGILDFTWNYRESGHGKGAPDRIGAVLKRTADWLVAEGKDVQNYNTLVSVSRENCQGITIFEVTDNDIKKM
;
A
#
# COMPACT_ATOMS: atom_id res chain seq x y z
N MET A 1 1.39 20.54 20.71
CA MET A 1 1.65 21.35 19.52
C MET A 1 2.60 20.57 18.63
N LEU A 2 2.18 20.17 17.43
CA LEU A 2 3.13 19.79 16.39
C LEU A 2 2.50 20.21 15.06
N SER A 3 2.67 21.49 14.74
CA SER A 3 2.44 21.99 13.39
C SER A 3 3.67 21.57 12.59
N ASP A 4 3.53 20.57 11.74
CA ASP A 4 4.59 20.20 10.81
C ASP A 4 4.71 21.29 9.74
N GLY A 5 5.94 21.60 9.33
CA GLY A 5 6.24 22.68 8.40
C GLY A 5 5.79 22.36 6.96
N PRO A 6 5.68 23.36 6.08
CA PRO A 6 5.17 23.22 4.71
C PRO A 6 5.92 22.17 3.85
N SER A 7 7.15 21.80 4.22
CA SER A 7 7.92 20.72 3.60
C SER A 7 7.32 19.32 3.79
N SER A 8 6.58 19.08 4.88
CA SER A 8 5.88 17.82 5.16
C SER A 8 4.69 17.59 4.22
N GLN A 9 4.03 18.66 3.80
CA GLN A 9 2.88 18.60 2.88
C GLN A 9 3.29 18.24 1.44
N TYR A 10 4.52 18.56 1.02
CA TYR A 10 5.02 18.26 -0.34
C TYR A 10 5.51 16.83 -0.56
N ARG A 11 5.61 16.00 0.49
CA ARG A 11 6.01 14.58 0.36
C ARG A 11 5.04 13.74 -0.48
N ASN A 12 3.79 14.19 -0.63
CA ASN A 12 2.75 13.44 -1.33
C ASN A 12 2.57 13.79 -2.82
N LYS A 13 3.38 14.70 -3.38
CA LYS A 13 3.27 15.13 -4.80
C LYS A 13 3.33 13.96 -5.79
N LYS A 14 4.08 12.90 -5.44
CA LYS A 14 4.18 11.69 -6.25
C LYS A 14 2.88 10.89 -6.25
N MET A 15 2.14 10.83 -5.14
CA MET A 15 0.86 10.12 -5.14
C MET A 15 -0.17 10.80 -6.01
N PHE A 16 -0.21 12.13 -6.05
CA PHE A 16 -1.10 12.84 -6.97
C PHE A 16 -0.82 12.44 -8.43
N HIS A 17 0.45 12.38 -8.81
CA HIS A 17 0.85 11.92 -10.15
C HIS A 17 0.45 10.46 -10.41
N LEU A 18 0.74 9.55 -9.47
CA LEU A 18 0.38 8.13 -9.60
C LEU A 18 -1.14 7.92 -9.71
N ILE A 19 -1.92 8.64 -8.91
CA ILE A 19 -3.39 8.58 -8.95
C ILE A 19 -3.88 9.14 -10.29
N SER A 20 -3.39 10.31 -10.71
CA SER A 20 -3.83 10.94 -11.95
C SER A 20 -3.49 10.12 -13.19
N GLN A 21 -2.33 9.46 -13.23
CA GLN A 21 -1.82 8.84 -14.45
C GLN A 21 -2.04 7.33 -14.51
N HIS A 22 -2.06 6.64 -13.37
CA HIS A 22 -1.99 5.17 -13.37
C HIS A 22 -3.21 4.49 -12.73
N VAL A 23 -4.01 5.17 -11.89
CA VAL A 23 -5.17 4.53 -11.26
C VAL A 23 -6.20 4.05 -12.28
N GLN A 24 -6.46 4.79 -13.36
CA GLN A 24 -7.37 4.34 -14.42
C GLN A 24 -6.85 3.12 -15.18
N GLN A 25 -5.52 2.97 -15.29
CA GLN A 25 -4.89 1.82 -15.95
C GLN A 25 -4.91 0.59 -15.04
N LEU A 26 -4.67 0.78 -13.74
CA LEU A 26 -4.65 -0.29 -12.73
C LEU A 26 -6.06 -0.77 -12.35
N VAL A 27 -7.05 0.12 -12.40
CA VAL A 27 -8.45 -0.17 -12.06
C VAL A 27 -9.38 0.38 -13.15
N PRO A 28 -9.59 -0.38 -14.24
CA PRO A 28 -10.46 0.05 -15.33
C PRO A 28 -11.90 0.28 -14.85
N GLY A 29 -12.48 1.42 -15.23
CA GLY A 29 -13.87 1.77 -14.89
C GLY A 29 -14.03 2.45 -13.52
N ILE A 30 -12.94 2.85 -12.86
CA ILE A 30 -13.03 3.66 -11.63
C ILE A 30 -13.64 5.03 -11.93
N LEU A 31 -14.76 5.35 -11.27
CA LEU A 31 -15.48 6.62 -11.45
C LEU A 31 -14.98 7.68 -10.46
N ASP A 32 -14.76 7.27 -9.21
CA ASP A 32 -14.36 8.15 -8.12
C ASP A 32 -13.24 7.52 -7.30
N PHE A 33 -12.30 8.35 -6.84
CA PHE A 33 -11.18 7.93 -6.02
C PHE A 33 -10.98 8.91 -4.86
N THR A 34 -10.87 8.39 -3.63
CA THR A 34 -10.59 9.21 -2.45
C THR A 34 -9.23 8.83 -1.86
N TRP A 35 -8.33 9.80 -1.79
CA TRP A 35 -7.04 9.65 -1.12
C TRP A 35 -7.05 10.33 0.25
N ASN A 36 -7.12 9.54 1.32
CA ASN A 36 -7.09 10.06 2.68
C ASN A 36 -5.64 10.29 3.13
N TYR A 37 -5.16 11.54 3.03
CA TYR A 37 -3.87 11.94 3.58
C TYR A 37 -4.00 12.30 5.07
N ARG A 38 -3.23 11.62 5.93
CA ARG A 38 -2.98 12.07 7.30
C ARG A 38 -1.51 12.47 7.40
N GLU A 39 -1.27 13.66 7.93
CA GLU A 39 0.06 14.17 8.17
C GLU A 39 0.83 13.21 9.08
N SER A 40 2.04 12.89 8.65
CA SER A 40 2.84 11.80 9.20
C SER A 40 3.48 12.22 10.52
N GLY A 41 2.81 11.98 11.65
CA GLY A 41 3.50 11.93 12.93
C GLY A 41 4.62 10.88 12.84
N HIS A 42 5.89 11.30 12.87
CA HIS A 42 7.07 10.43 12.71
C HIS A 42 7.28 9.82 11.31
N GLY A 43 6.92 10.51 10.24
CA GLY A 43 7.31 10.12 8.86
C GLY A 43 6.61 8.88 8.29
N LYS A 44 5.60 8.36 8.99
CA LYS A 44 4.72 7.27 8.53
C LYS A 44 3.48 7.88 7.87
N GLY A 45 3.29 7.63 6.57
CA GLY A 45 2.14 8.06 5.79
C GLY A 45 0.95 7.10 5.83
N ALA A 46 -0.06 7.38 4.99
CA ALA A 46 -1.21 6.49 4.80
C ALA A 46 -0.85 5.08 4.24
N PRO A 47 0.13 4.92 3.31
CA PRO A 47 0.54 3.60 2.82
C PRO A 47 1.04 2.66 3.91
N ASP A 48 1.65 3.21 4.97
CA ASP A 48 2.14 2.46 6.11
C ASP A 48 1.04 1.69 6.83
N ARG A 49 -0.22 2.14 6.74
CA ARG A 49 -1.34 1.43 7.39
C ARG A 49 -1.71 0.14 6.65
N ILE A 50 -1.73 0.16 5.31
CA ILE A 50 -2.01 -1.04 4.51
C ILE A 50 -0.87 -2.05 4.70
N GLY A 51 0.38 -1.59 4.58
CA GLY A 51 1.56 -2.42 4.84
C GLY A 51 1.59 -2.97 6.28
N ALA A 52 1.19 -2.17 7.28
CA ALA A 52 1.12 -2.63 8.66
C ALA A 52 0.02 -3.67 8.89
N VAL A 53 -1.12 -3.58 8.18
CA VAL A 53 -2.17 -4.61 8.23
C VAL A 53 -1.63 -5.92 7.66
N LEU A 54 -1.03 -5.89 6.46
CA LEU A 54 -0.45 -7.09 5.84
C LEU A 54 0.61 -7.73 6.74
N LYS A 55 1.53 -6.92 7.29
CA LYS A 55 2.56 -7.39 8.22
C LYS A 55 1.95 -8.01 9.47
N ARG A 56 0.97 -7.34 10.10
CA ARG A 56 0.34 -7.86 11.33
C ARG A 56 -0.39 -9.17 11.08
N THR A 57 -1.04 -9.30 9.93
CA THR A 57 -1.69 -10.55 9.52
C THR A 57 -0.66 -11.67 9.35
N ALA A 58 0.47 -11.40 8.70
CA ALA A 58 1.56 -12.37 8.59
C ALA A 58 2.16 -12.75 9.96
N ASP A 59 2.43 -11.76 10.82
CA ASP A 59 2.94 -11.99 12.18
C ASP A 59 1.97 -12.86 13.00
N TRP A 60 0.65 -12.64 12.86
CA TRP A 60 -0.37 -13.44 13.53
C TRP A 60 -0.40 -14.88 13.04
N LEU A 61 -0.32 -15.10 11.72
CA LEU A 61 -0.28 -16.46 11.15
C LEU A 61 0.99 -17.21 11.59
N VAL A 62 2.14 -16.53 11.66
CA VAL A 62 3.38 -17.10 12.20
C VAL A 62 3.22 -17.46 13.68
N ALA A 63 2.57 -16.61 14.47
CA ALA A 63 2.27 -16.92 15.87
C ALA A 63 1.33 -18.13 16.05
N GLU A 64 0.46 -18.42 15.08
CA GLU A 64 -0.37 -19.64 15.03
C GLU A 64 0.39 -20.89 14.57
N GLY A 65 1.69 -20.76 14.23
CA GLY A 65 2.51 -21.86 13.74
C GLY A 65 2.43 -22.11 12.24
N LYS A 66 1.83 -21.19 11.46
CA LYS A 66 1.87 -21.23 9.99
C LYS A 66 3.14 -20.55 9.49
N ASP A 67 3.72 -21.07 8.42
CA ASP A 67 4.98 -20.53 7.90
C ASP A 67 4.76 -19.57 6.72
N VAL A 68 5.47 -18.44 6.71
CA VAL A 68 5.45 -17.41 5.65
C VAL A 68 6.87 -17.15 5.20
N GLN A 69 7.42 -18.10 4.43
CA GLN A 69 8.86 -18.13 4.11
C GLN A 69 9.27 -17.25 2.94
N ASN A 70 8.34 -16.99 2.02
CA ASN A 70 8.66 -16.31 0.77
C ASN A 70 7.55 -15.35 0.30
N TYR A 71 7.86 -14.57 -0.72
CA TYR A 71 6.95 -13.60 -1.31
C TYR A 71 5.62 -14.21 -1.75
N ASN A 72 5.65 -15.37 -2.41
CA ASN A 72 4.42 -16.02 -2.91
C ASN A 72 3.50 -16.41 -1.75
N THR A 73 4.06 -17.00 -0.68
CA THR A 73 3.30 -17.32 0.54
C THR A 73 2.76 -16.08 1.22
N LEU A 74 3.51 -14.96 1.23
CA LEU A 74 3.02 -13.70 1.79
C LEU A 74 1.83 -13.15 1.00
N VAL A 75 1.90 -13.20 -0.33
CA VAL A 75 0.81 -12.74 -1.21
C VAL A 75 -0.43 -13.60 -1.05
N SER A 76 -0.30 -14.94 -1.00
CA SER A 76 -1.45 -15.83 -0.86
C SER A 76 -2.16 -15.60 0.48
N VAL A 77 -1.42 -15.59 1.60
CA VAL A 77 -2.04 -15.37 2.93
C VAL A 77 -2.64 -13.98 3.03
N SER A 78 -2.03 -12.99 2.40
CA SER A 78 -2.58 -11.63 2.40
C SER A 78 -3.90 -11.56 1.62
N ARG A 79 -4.01 -12.23 0.46
CA ARG A 79 -5.27 -12.29 -0.31
C ARG A 79 -6.37 -13.04 0.45
N GLU A 80 -6.03 -14.11 1.15
CA GLU A 80 -6.98 -14.93 1.92
C GLU A 80 -7.51 -14.20 3.17
N ASN A 81 -6.64 -13.46 3.86
CA ASN A 81 -6.95 -12.90 5.19
C ASN A 81 -7.26 -11.39 5.16
N CYS A 82 -6.98 -10.68 4.07
CA CYS A 82 -7.21 -9.24 3.95
C CYS A 82 -8.18 -8.90 2.80
N GLN A 83 -9.45 -9.30 2.94
CA GLN A 83 -10.48 -9.13 1.90
C GLN A 83 -10.71 -7.67 1.43
N GLY A 84 -10.34 -6.68 2.24
CA GLY A 84 -10.41 -5.26 1.86
C GLY A 84 -9.18 -4.70 1.15
N ILE A 85 -8.17 -5.54 0.87
CA ILE A 85 -6.90 -5.13 0.28
C ILE A 85 -6.68 -5.88 -1.04
N THR A 86 -6.68 -5.16 -2.15
CA THR A 86 -6.32 -5.70 -3.47
C THR A 86 -4.80 -5.67 -3.66
N ILE A 87 -4.22 -6.80 -4.04
CA ILE A 87 -2.76 -6.96 -4.21
C ILE A 87 -2.43 -7.17 -5.68
N PHE A 88 -1.73 -6.20 -6.26
CA PHE A 88 -1.17 -6.25 -7.61
C PHE A 88 0.31 -6.65 -7.54
N GLU A 89 0.68 -7.68 -8.29
CA GLU A 89 2.06 -8.14 -8.37
C GLU A 89 2.73 -7.44 -9.55
N VAL A 90 3.93 -6.90 -9.32
CA VAL A 90 4.70 -6.16 -10.33
C VAL A 90 5.97 -6.93 -10.61
N THR A 91 6.18 -7.33 -11.85
CA THR A 91 7.37 -8.05 -12.30
C THR A 91 8.39 -7.10 -12.95
N ASP A 92 9.63 -7.55 -13.12
CA ASP A 92 10.66 -6.77 -13.84
C ASP A 92 10.24 -6.39 -15.27
N ASN A 93 9.41 -7.21 -15.91
CA ASN A 93 8.87 -6.92 -17.23
C ASN A 93 7.83 -5.79 -17.19
N ASP A 94 7.11 -5.64 -16.09
CA ASP A 94 6.14 -4.55 -15.90
C ASP A 94 6.86 -3.23 -15.63
N ILE A 95 7.97 -3.28 -14.88
CA ILE A 95 8.82 -2.11 -14.62
C ILE A 95 9.45 -1.59 -15.91
N LYS A 96 9.92 -2.50 -16.80
CA LYS A 96 10.52 -2.12 -18.09
C LYS A 96 9.52 -1.57 -19.11
N LYS A 97 8.22 -1.74 -18.88
CA LYS A 97 7.13 -1.25 -19.74
C LYS A 97 6.52 0.07 -19.28
N MET A 98 6.90 0.56 -18.09
CA MET A 98 6.63 1.93 -17.63
C MET A 98 7.59 2.91 -18.28
#